data_AF-A0A336K4M3-F1
#
_entry.id   AF-A0A336K4M3-F1
#
_cell.length_a   1.000
_cell.length_b   1.000
_cell.length_c   1.000
_cell.angle_alpha   90.00
_cell.angle_beta   90.00
_cell.angle_gamma   90.00
#
_symmetry.space_group_name_H-M   'P 1'
#
loop_
_entity.id
_entity.type
_entity.pdbx_description
1 polymer ?
#
loop_
_entity_poly.entity_id
_entity_poly.type
_entity_poly.pdbx_seq_one_letter_code
_entity_poly.pdbx_strand_id
1 'polypeptide(L)'
;FFPTNHADIVTNTTIRCTLQHVPCLNKYRIKWRTITPSIQGINGLQQEYQDSLNCPQCFALCSYTQYKLETTFNPIIKNPDGGILSSFKDISDLSIVRVFYASDTGFLYKISVTNTWYDLLSTFGGLFGLFLGFSIMTVLEMIYFLCFRMYQYLTKKFSDDEDDLKISIMKQMYPNKKFPHSYKEIERTLASGYNKKMNFGEYTE
;
A
#
# COMPACT_ATOMS: atom_id res chain seq x y z
N PHE A 1 8.69 -24.34 24.26
CA PHE A 1 9.48 -25.57 24.47
C PHE A 1 10.68 -25.22 25.31
N PHE A 2 10.80 -25.76 26.52
CA PHE A 2 12.03 -25.62 27.31
C PHE A 2 13.08 -26.60 26.75
N PRO A 3 14.37 -26.21 26.66
CA PRO A 3 15.40 -27.15 26.25
C PRO A 3 15.42 -28.31 27.25
N THR A 4 15.22 -29.53 26.76
CA THR A 4 15.35 -30.74 27.58
C THR A 4 16.83 -31.14 27.55
N ASN A 5 17.37 -31.53 28.71
CA ASN A 5 18.73 -32.07 28.75
C ASN A 5 18.69 -33.42 28.03
N HIS A 6 19.25 -33.49 26.83
CA HIS A 6 19.44 -34.74 26.13
C HIS A 6 20.53 -35.56 26.84
N ALA A 7 20.30 -36.87 26.95
CA ALA A 7 21.33 -37.78 27.43
C ALA A 7 22.52 -37.74 26.45
N ASP A 8 23.73 -37.74 27.00
CA ASP A 8 24.95 -37.83 26.21
C ASP A 8 24.96 -39.18 25.45
N ILE A 9 25.30 -39.14 24.17
CA ILE A 9 25.29 -40.28 23.25
C ILE A 9 26.29 -41.35 23.71
N VAL A 10 27.38 -40.94 24.36
CA VAL A 10 28.46 -41.84 24.78
C VAL A 10 28.17 -42.48 26.14
N THR A 11 27.66 -41.71 27.09
CA THR A 11 27.50 -42.18 28.49
C THR A 11 26.06 -42.52 28.86
N ASN A 12 25.07 -42.18 28.01
CA ASN A 12 23.64 -42.32 28.26
C ASN A 12 23.18 -41.67 29.59
N THR A 13 23.96 -40.69 30.08
CA THR A 13 23.64 -39.94 31.30
C THR A 13 23.27 -38.50 30.96
N THR A 14 22.36 -37.92 31.75
CA THR A 14 22.04 -36.49 31.65
C THR A 14 23.12 -35.70 32.37
N ILE A 15 24.04 -35.11 31.60
CA ILE A 15 25.14 -34.32 32.16
C ILE A 15 24.54 -33.05 32.77
N ARG A 16 24.81 -32.80 34.07
CA ARG A 16 24.49 -31.55 34.73
C ARG A 16 25.67 -30.59 34.65
N CYS A 17 25.46 -29.43 34.03
CA CYS A 17 26.48 -28.39 33.96
C CYS A 17 26.74 -27.78 35.36
N THR A 18 28.00 -27.82 35.80
CA THR A 18 28.49 -27.14 37.01
C THR A 18 29.42 -25.98 36.62
N LEU A 19 29.84 -25.17 37.60
CA LEU A 19 30.78 -24.05 37.38
C LEU A 19 32.13 -24.50 36.79
N GLN A 20 32.52 -25.76 37.00
CA GLN A 20 33.77 -26.32 36.45
C GLN A 20 33.74 -26.43 34.92
N HIS A 21 32.54 -26.50 34.31
CA HIS A 21 32.39 -26.61 32.85
C HIS A 21 32.39 -25.25 32.13
N VAL A 22 32.34 -24.13 32.86
CA VAL A 22 32.29 -22.79 32.28
C VAL A 22 33.47 -22.50 31.33
N PRO A 23 34.73 -22.85 31.65
CA PRO A 23 35.85 -22.62 30.72
C PRO A 23 35.70 -23.39 29.40
N CYS A 24 35.21 -24.63 29.45
CA CYS A 24 34.94 -25.44 28.26
C CYS A 24 33.80 -24.84 27.43
N LEU A 25 32.72 -24.43 28.09
CA LEU A 25 31.57 -23.80 27.43
C LEU A 25 31.97 -22.49 26.76
N ASN A 26 32.85 -21.71 27.38
CA ASN A 26 33.36 -20.46 26.82
C ASN A 26 34.32 -20.70 25.65
N LYS A 27 35.13 -21.77 25.68
CA LYS A 27 35.99 -22.18 24.55
C LYS A 27 35.18 -22.46 23.29
N TYR A 28 34.04 -23.14 23.43
CA TYR A 28 33.14 -23.47 22.31
C TYR A 28 31.94 -22.52 22.21
N ARG A 29 32.09 -21.26 22.63
CA ARG A 29 30.98 -20.29 22.71
C ARG A 29 30.18 -20.10 21.43
N ILE A 30 30.85 -20.21 20.28
CA ILE A 30 30.23 -20.01 18.98
C ILE A 30 29.27 -21.18 18.73
N LYS A 31 29.75 -22.41 18.91
CA LYS A 31 29.03 -23.65 18.63
C LYS A 31 27.70 -23.83 19.34
N TRP A 32 27.59 -23.45 20.61
CA TRP A 32 26.32 -23.58 21.34
C TRP A 32 25.43 -22.34 21.24
N ARG A 33 25.93 -21.22 20.69
CA ARG A 33 25.14 -20.02 20.42
C ARG A 33 24.57 -19.99 19.01
N THR A 34 25.18 -20.71 18.07
CA THR A 34 24.72 -20.82 16.68
C THR A 34 23.98 -22.13 16.47
N ILE A 35 22.98 -22.07 15.58
CA ILE A 35 22.19 -23.23 15.17
C ILE A 35 22.45 -23.52 13.70
N THR A 36 22.53 -24.79 13.34
CA THR A 36 22.67 -25.17 11.92
C THR A 36 21.41 -24.82 11.14
N PRO A 37 21.53 -24.19 9.95
CA PRO A 37 20.39 -23.93 9.10
C PRO A 37 19.78 -25.24 8.58
N SER A 38 18.46 -25.24 8.38
CA SER A 38 17.70 -26.41 7.87
C SER A 38 18.00 -26.74 6.40
N ILE A 39 18.43 -25.74 5.63
CA ILE A 39 18.83 -25.90 4.22
C ILE A 39 20.14 -26.69 4.22
N GLN A 40 20.33 -27.64 3.30
CA GLN A 40 21.56 -28.43 3.15
C GLN A 40 22.20 -28.22 1.77
N GLY A 41 23.51 -28.42 1.66
CA GLY A 41 24.21 -28.51 0.37
C GLY A 41 24.63 -27.18 -0.25
N ILE A 42 24.73 -26.10 0.53
CA ILE A 42 25.24 -24.81 0.05
C ILE A 42 26.77 -24.81 0.13
N ASN A 43 27.43 -24.61 -1.02
CA ASN A 43 28.89 -24.47 -1.07
C ASN A 43 29.34 -23.23 -0.29
N GLY A 44 30.34 -23.38 0.58
CA GLY A 44 30.88 -22.32 1.43
C GLY A 44 30.35 -22.31 2.86
N LEU A 45 29.35 -23.14 3.18
CA LEU A 45 28.74 -23.21 4.51
C LEU A 45 29.21 -24.42 5.35
N GLN A 46 30.13 -25.24 4.82
CA GLN A 46 30.62 -26.46 5.48
C GLN A 46 31.19 -26.21 6.87
N GLN A 47 31.90 -25.10 7.06
CA GLN A 47 32.47 -24.73 8.36
C GLN A 47 31.38 -24.36 9.38
N GLU A 48 30.36 -23.61 8.97
CA GLU A 48 29.26 -23.25 9.87
C GLU A 48 28.43 -24.46 10.32
N TYR A 49 28.32 -25.50 9.48
CA TYR A 49 27.68 -26.75 9.92
C TYR A 49 28.46 -27.46 11.02
N GLN A 50 29.79 -27.40 11.02
CA GLN A 50 30.64 -28.02 12.05
C GLN A 50 30.68 -27.20 13.34
N ASP A 51 30.64 -25.87 13.19
CA ASP A 51 30.73 -24.88 14.25
C ASP A 51 29.37 -24.43 14.79
N SER A 52 28.29 -25.20 14.55
CA SER A 52 26.94 -24.90 15.06
C SER A 52 26.26 -26.12 15.68
N LEU A 53 25.23 -25.87 16.48
CA LEU A 53 24.43 -26.91 17.10
C LEU A 53 23.37 -27.45 16.14
N ASN A 54 23.30 -28.78 16.00
CA ASN A 54 22.22 -29.42 15.27
C ASN A 54 20.97 -29.53 16.15
N CYS A 55 19.98 -28.65 15.90
CA CYS A 55 18.68 -28.72 16.56
C CYS A 55 17.54 -28.57 15.53
N PRO A 56 16.87 -29.67 15.14
CA PRO A 56 15.82 -29.61 14.12
C PRO A 56 14.52 -28.94 14.62
N GLN A 57 14.30 -28.88 15.93
CA GLN A 57 13.08 -28.29 16.53
C GLN A 57 13.25 -26.87 17.09
N CYS A 58 14.42 -26.26 16.94
CA CYS A 58 14.71 -24.96 17.53
C CYS A 58 14.41 -23.84 16.51
N PHE A 59 13.20 -23.29 16.56
CA PHE A 59 12.83 -22.12 15.78
C PHE A 59 13.13 -20.83 16.56
N ALA A 60 13.44 -19.75 15.84
CA ALA A 60 13.59 -18.43 16.45
C ALA A 60 12.28 -18.03 17.14
N LEU A 61 12.39 -17.49 18.36
CA LEU A 61 11.23 -16.99 19.08
C LEU A 61 10.75 -15.69 18.41
N CYS A 62 9.44 -15.58 18.17
CA CYS A 62 8.85 -14.35 17.60
C CYS A 62 8.93 -13.15 18.55
N SER A 63 9.05 -13.39 19.85
CA SER A 63 9.21 -12.36 20.87
C SER A 63 10.24 -12.84 21.88
N TYR A 64 11.29 -12.03 22.08
CA TYR A 64 12.33 -12.29 23.04
C TYR A 64 12.87 -10.97 23.60
N THR A 65 13.34 -11.01 24.84
CA THR A 65 14.00 -9.88 25.49
C THR A 65 15.47 -10.21 25.68
N GLN A 66 16.35 -9.33 25.21
CA GLN A 66 17.80 -9.45 25.37
C GLN A 66 18.33 -8.34 26.26
N TYR A 67 19.17 -8.70 27.23
CA TYR A 67 19.86 -7.76 28.10
C TYR A 67 21.34 -7.72 27.71
N LYS A 68 21.83 -6.54 27.35
CA LYS A 68 23.27 -6.30 27.22
C LYS A 68 23.85 -6.13 28.62
N LEU A 69 24.86 -6.94 28.94
CA LEU A 69 25.52 -6.92 30.24
C LEU A 69 26.83 -6.13 30.14
N GLU A 70 27.04 -5.20 31.08
CA GLU A 70 28.31 -4.52 31.30
C GLU A 70 28.72 -4.76 32.75
N THR A 71 29.94 -5.25 32.96
CA THR A 71 30.40 -5.74 34.26
C THR A 71 31.64 -4.98 34.69
N THR A 72 31.60 -4.44 35.91
CA THR A 72 32.75 -3.80 36.56
C THR A 72 33.04 -4.52 37.85
N PHE A 73 34.32 -4.76 38.15
CA PHE A 73 34.76 -5.44 39.36
C PHE A 73 35.70 -4.52 40.14
N ASN A 74 35.52 -4.46 41.46
CA ASN A 74 36.41 -3.76 42.38
C ASN A 74 36.74 -4.69 43.55
N PRO A 75 38.00 -4.76 44.00
CA PRO A 75 38.36 -5.53 45.18
C PRO A 75 37.68 -4.95 46.42
N ILE A 76 37.25 -5.84 47.32
CA ILE A 76 36.65 -5.44 48.60
C ILE A 76 37.79 -4.99 49.52
N ILE A 77 37.79 -3.71 49.91
CA ILE A 77 38.76 -3.15 50.87
C ILE A 77 38.06 -3.06 52.22
N LYS A 78 38.63 -3.70 53.25
CA LYS A 78 38.11 -3.62 54.62
C LYS A 78 38.40 -2.24 55.19
N ASN A 79 37.37 -1.47 55.49
CA ASN A 79 37.52 -0.26 56.30
C ASN A 79 37.33 -0.63 57.79
N PRO A 80 38.31 -0.38 58.67
CA PRO A 80 38.18 -0.68 60.10
C PRO A 80 37.12 0.15 60.82
N ASP A 81 36.78 1.35 60.32
CA ASP A 81 36.02 2.35 61.10
C ASP A 81 34.51 2.40 60.84
N GLY A 82 33.93 1.38 60.20
CA GLY A 82 32.48 1.19 60.16
C GLY A 82 31.89 0.73 58.83
N GLY A 83 30.82 -0.07 58.94
CA GLY A 83 30.07 -0.64 57.83
C GLY A 83 29.65 -2.09 58.11
N ILE A 84 28.77 -2.66 57.29
CA ILE A 84 28.29 -4.06 57.42
C ILE A 84 29.46 -5.07 57.35
N LEU A 85 30.59 -4.66 56.76
CA LEU A 85 31.78 -5.48 56.57
C LEU A 85 32.68 -5.61 57.81
N SER A 86 32.50 -4.78 58.85
CA SER A 86 33.34 -4.83 60.07
C SER A 86 33.06 -6.07 60.92
N SER A 87 31.86 -6.64 60.83
CA SER A 87 31.45 -7.86 61.52
C SER A 87 32.06 -9.15 60.94
N PHE A 88 32.63 -9.09 59.73
CA PHE A 88 33.23 -10.25 59.09
C PHE A 88 34.73 -10.35 59.40
N LYS A 89 35.12 -11.46 60.04
CA LYS A 89 36.52 -11.75 60.42
C LYS A 89 37.38 -12.03 59.18
N ASP A 90 36.85 -12.83 58.26
CA ASP A 90 37.47 -13.22 57.00
C ASP A 90 36.62 -12.77 55.80
N ILE A 91 37.27 -12.17 54.79
CA ILE A 91 36.64 -11.60 53.58
C ILE A 91 36.96 -12.47 52.34
N SER A 92 37.79 -13.52 52.48
CA SER A 92 38.22 -14.40 51.38
C SER A 92 37.07 -15.07 50.64
N ASP A 93 35.99 -15.39 51.36
CA ASP A 93 34.85 -16.14 50.83
C ASP A 93 33.64 -15.23 50.54
N LEU A 94 33.83 -13.90 50.64
CA LEU A 94 32.77 -12.93 50.46
C LEU A 94 32.82 -12.31 49.05
N SER A 95 31.70 -12.37 48.34
CA SER A 95 31.51 -11.72 47.05
C SER A 95 30.22 -10.90 47.05
N ILE A 96 30.31 -9.63 46.65
CA ILE A 96 29.17 -8.72 46.56
C ILE A 96 28.88 -8.45 45.08
N VAL A 97 27.66 -8.77 44.64
CA VAL A 97 27.21 -8.52 43.27
C VAL A 97 26.04 -7.55 43.31
N ARG A 98 26.18 -6.43 42.61
CA ARG A 98 25.11 -5.44 42.43
C ARG A 98 24.62 -5.49 40.99
N VAL A 99 23.35 -5.88 40.81
CA VAL A 99 22.68 -5.90 39.50
C VAL A 99 21.69 -4.75 39.45
N PHE A 100 21.84 -3.87 38.47
CA PHE A 100 20.96 -2.72 38.25
C PHE A 100 20.87 -2.39 36.77
N TYR A 101 19.78 -1.74 36.37
CA TYR A 101 19.64 -1.21 35.02
C TYR A 101 20.41 0.11 34.90
N ALA A 102 21.20 0.27 33.84
CA ALA A 102 21.93 1.51 33.58
C ALA A 102 21.00 2.68 33.21
N SER A 103 19.84 2.39 32.62
CA SER A 103 18.81 3.36 32.25
C SER A 103 17.42 2.77 32.49
N ASP A 104 16.43 3.64 32.72
CA ASP A 104 15.02 3.28 32.92
C ASP A 104 14.26 3.02 31.60
N THR A 105 14.94 3.22 30.46
CA THR A 105 14.38 2.97 29.13
C THR A 105 15.12 1.86 28.40
N GLY A 106 14.41 1.15 27.53
CA GLY A 106 14.94 0.05 26.72
C GLY A 106 14.56 0.19 25.24
N PHE A 107 15.27 -0.52 24.38
CA PHE A 107 14.98 -0.57 22.95
C PHE A 107 13.95 -1.65 22.63
N LEU A 108 12.92 -1.30 21.85
CA LEU A 108 11.93 -2.25 21.31
C LEU A 108 12.08 -2.32 19.79
N TYR A 109 12.52 -3.47 19.30
CA TYR A 109 12.57 -3.76 17.87
C TYR A 109 11.34 -4.58 17.48
N LYS A 110 10.57 -4.10 16.50
CA LYS A 110 9.38 -4.77 15.99
C LYS A 110 9.45 -4.89 14.47
N ILE A 111 9.23 -6.10 13.96
CA ILE A 111 9.08 -6.36 12.54
C ILE A 111 7.58 -6.30 12.22
N SER A 112 7.20 -5.49 11.24
CA SER A 112 5.82 -5.37 10.76
C SER A 112 5.74 -5.58 9.26
N VAL A 113 4.61 -6.14 8.79
CA VAL A 113 4.34 -6.32 7.36
C VAL A 113 4.16 -4.93 6.72
N THR A 114 4.94 -4.65 5.67
CA THR A 114 4.89 -3.35 4.97
C THR A 114 3.69 -3.22 4.04
N ASN A 115 3.33 -4.30 3.33
CA ASN A 115 2.23 -4.31 2.38
C ASN A 115 1.30 -5.47 2.67
N THR A 116 0.05 -5.15 3.00
CA THR A 116 -1.04 -6.12 3.13
C THR A 116 -1.81 -6.24 1.82
N TRP A 117 -2.66 -7.26 1.72
CA TRP A 117 -3.49 -7.46 0.53
C TRP A 117 -4.51 -6.33 0.33
N TYR A 118 -4.98 -5.71 1.41
CA TYR A 118 -5.89 -4.57 1.35
C TYR A 118 -5.19 -3.33 0.77
N ASP A 119 -3.90 -3.15 1.02
CA ASP A 119 -3.11 -2.04 0.46
C ASP A 119 -2.98 -2.18 -1.06
N LEU A 120 -2.78 -3.41 -1.54
CA LEU A 120 -2.78 -3.74 -2.97
C LEU A 120 -4.15 -3.46 -3.59
N LEU A 121 -5.22 -3.91 -2.93
CA LEU A 121 -6.59 -3.69 -3.39
C LEU A 121 -6.94 -2.20 -3.43
N SER A 122 -6.49 -1.42 -2.44
CA SER A 122 -6.68 0.04 -2.39
C SER A 122 -5.99 0.72 -3.56
N THR A 123 -4.75 0.33 -3.85
CA THR A 123 -3.96 0.90 -4.94
C THR A 123 -4.58 0.58 -6.31
N PHE A 124 -4.97 -0.67 -6.54
CA PHE A 124 -5.66 -1.05 -7.78
C PHE A 124 -7.06 -0.44 -7.88
N GLY A 125 -7.81 -0.37 -6.78
CA GLY A 125 -9.11 0.27 -6.73
C GLY A 125 -9.05 1.75 -7.12
N GLY A 126 -8.03 2.47 -6.66
CA GLY A 126 -7.78 3.86 -7.07
C GLY A 126 -7.46 4.00 -8.56
N LEU A 127 -6.61 3.11 -9.09
CA LEU A 127 -6.23 3.12 -10.51
C LEU A 127 -7.42 2.77 -11.42
N PHE A 128 -8.17 1.71 -11.10
CA PHE A 128 -9.38 1.33 -11.85
C PHE A 128 -10.49 2.38 -11.72
N GLY A 129 -10.62 3.03 -10.56
CA GLY A 129 -11.54 4.14 -10.38
C GLY A 129 -11.25 5.31 -11.32
N LEU A 130 -9.97 5.66 -11.52
CA LEU A 130 -9.56 6.68 -12.47
C LEU A 130 -9.88 6.29 -13.92
N PHE A 131 -9.52 5.06 -14.34
CA PHE A 131 -9.79 4.60 -15.69
C PHE A 131 -11.28 4.49 -16.00
N LEU A 132 -12.08 3.97 -15.06
CA LEU A 132 -13.53 3.93 -15.20
C LEU A 132 -14.13 5.34 -15.22
N GLY A 133 -13.60 6.28 -14.44
CA GLY A 133 -14.01 7.68 -14.47
C GLY A 133 -13.83 8.31 -15.85
N PHE A 134 -12.66 8.20 -16.46
CA PHE A 134 -12.43 8.70 -17.83
C PHE A 134 -13.29 7.98 -18.86
N SER A 135 -13.46 6.67 -18.72
CA SER A 135 -14.32 5.89 -19.61
C SER A 135 -15.79 6.31 -19.51
N ILE A 136 -16.29 6.66 -18.33
CA ILE A 136 -17.71 7.04 -18.16
C ILE A 136 -17.96 8.44 -18.73
N MET A 137 -17.02 9.38 -18.53
CA MET A 137 -17.15 10.73 -19.07
C MET A 137 -17.17 10.73 -20.60
N THR A 138 -16.29 9.94 -21.24
CA THR A 138 -16.27 9.81 -22.70
C THR A 138 -17.54 9.15 -23.25
N VAL A 139 -18.11 8.16 -22.56
CA VAL A 139 -19.41 7.56 -22.94
C VAL A 139 -20.54 8.57 -22.84
N LEU A 140 -20.56 9.39 -21.78
CA LEU A 140 -21.57 10.46 -21.63
C LEU A 140 -21.47 11.49 -22.76
N GLU A 141 -20.26 11.91 -23.14
CA GLU A 141 -20.05 12.81 -24.28
C GLU A 141 -20.50 12.20 -25.61
N MET A 142 -20.22 10.91 -25.81
CA MET A 142 -20.68 10.18 -27.00
C MET A 142 -22.22 10.13 -27.08
N ILE A 143 -22.89 9.82 -25.97
CA ILE A 143 -24.36 9.82 -25.90
C ILE A 143 -24.92 11.21 -26.16
N TYR A 144 -24.35 12.24 -25.54
CA TYR A 144 -24.76 13.63 -25.75
C TYR A 144 -24.64 14.03 -27.23
N PHE A 145 -23.51 13.75 -27.87
CA PHE A 145 -23.29 14.09 -29.27
C PHE A 145 -24.22 13.32 -30.20
N LEU A 146 -24.41 12.02 -29.99
CA LEU A 146 -25.29 11.19 -30.81
C LEU A 146 -26.74 11.63 -30.66
N CYS A 147 -27.28 11.72 -29.45
CA CYS A 147 -28.68 12.07 -29.25
C CYS A 147 -28.98 13.51 -29.70
N PHE A 148 -28.15 14.48 -29.31
CA PHE A 148 -28.41 15.89 -29.59
C PHE A 148 -28.18 16.24 -31.07
N ARG A 149 -27.07 15.79 -31.69
CA ARG A 149 -26.84 16.08 -33.12
C ARG A 149 -27.77 15.30 -34.03
N MET A 150 -28.11 14.04 -33.71
CA MET A 150 -29.09 13.31 -34.51
C MET A 150 -30.47 13.95 -34.40
N TYR A 151 -30.90 14.38 -33.21
CA TYR A 151 -32.16 15.08 -33.05
C TYR A 151 -32.21 16.40 -33.83
N GLN A 152 -31.14 17.21 -33.76
CA GLN A 152 -31.03 18.44 -34.56
C GLN A 152 -31.02 18.16 -36.07
N TYR A 153 -30.33 17.11 -36.52
CA TYR A 153 -30.26 16.77 -37.93
C TYR A 153 -31.62 16.26 -38.45
N LEU A 154 -32.31 15.42 -37.68
CA LEU A 154 -33.64 14.91 -38.04
C LEU A 154 -34.70 16.01 -38.04
N THR A 155 -34.72 16.88 -37.03
CA THR A 155 -35.65 18.02 -37.00
C THR A 155 -35.38 19.01 -38.13
N LYS A 156 -34.10 19.25 -38.47
CA LYS A 156 -33.75 20.09 -39.63
C LYS A 156 -34.15 19.44 -40.95
N LYS A 157 -33.86 18.14 -41.13
CA LYS A 157 -34.24 17.40 -42.34
C LYS A 157 -35.76 17.37 -42.54
N PHE A 158 -36.52 17.15 -41.47
CA PHE A 158 -37.99 17.19 -41.53
C PHE A 158 -38.51 18.58 -41.95
N SER A 159 -37.88 19.66 -41.44
CA SER A 159 -38.21 21.02 -41.87
C SER A 159 -37.83 21.28 -43.34
N ASP A 160 -36.68 20.78 -43.80
CA ASP A 160 -36.22 20.94 -45.19
C ASP A 160 -37.13 20.13 -46.15
N ASP A 161 -37.52 18.90 -45.80
CA ASP A 161 -38.45 18.07 -46.58
C ASP A 161 -39.85 18.71 -46.70
N GLU A 162 -40.34 19.37 -45.64
CA GLU A 162 -41.60 20.10 -45.66
C GLU A 162 -41.52 21.39 -46.50
N ASP A 163 -40.39 22.11 -46.43
CA ASP A 163 -40.15 23.32 -47.23
C ASP A 163 -40.08 22.99 -48.75
N ASP A 164 -39.43 21.88 -49.13
CA ASP A 164 -39.36 21.42 -50.52
C ASP A 164 -40.74 21.03 -51.08
N LEU A 165 -41.59 20.40 -50.26
CA LEU A 165 -42.97 20.07 -50.63
C LEU A 165 -43.78 21.36 -50.90
N LYS A 166 -43.66 22.37 -50.04
CA LYS A 166 -44.35 23.67 -50.20
C LYS A 166 -43.90 24.39 -51.48
N ILE A 167 -42.60 24.39 -51.80
CA ILE A 167 -42.07 24.97 -53.04
C ILE A 167 -42.66 24.28 -54.27
N SER A 168 -42.77 22.94 -54.25
CA SER A 168 -43.28 22.17 -55.38
C SER A 168 -44.74 22.50 -55.70
N ILE A 169 -45.59 22.62 -54.67
CA ILE A 169 -46.99 23.03 -54.78
C ILE A 169 -47.11 24.48 -55.29
N MET A 170 -46.26 25.40 -54.81
CA MET A 170 -46.27 26.81 -55.26
C MET A 170 -45.90 26.96 -56.74
N LYS A 171 -44.92 26.17 -57.24
CA LYS A 171 -44.55 26.17 -58.65
C LYS A 171 -45.68 25.67 -59.56
N GLN A 172 -46.46 24.70 -59.10
CA GLN A 172 -47.62 24.18 -59.84
C GLN A 172 -48.75 25.21 -59.92
N MET A 173 -48.96 26.01 -58.86
CA MET A 173 -49.98 27.06 -58.83
C MET A 173 -49.63 28.30 -59.66
N TYR A 174 -48.34 28.63 -59.84
CA TYR A 174 -47.88 29.82 -60.58
C TYR A 174 -46.76 29.48 -61.60
N PRO A 175 -47.12 28.93 -62.78
CA PRO A 175 -46.15 28.36 -63.73
C PRO A 175 -45.25 29.39 -64.43
N ASN A 176 -45.65 30.66 -64.50
CA ASN A 176 -44.90 31.73 -65.16
C ASN A 176 -44.06 32.60 -64.19
N LYS A 177 -43.97 32.22 -62.90
CA LYS A 177 -43.24 33.00 -61.89
C LYS A 177 -41.93 32.30 -61.52
N LYS A 178 -40.81 33.04 -61.60
CA LYS A 178 -39.49 32.53 -61.22
C LYS A 178 -39.36 32.57 -59.69
N PHE A 179 -39.31 31.40 -59.05
CA PHE A 179 -39.15 31.29 -57.60
C PHE A 179 -37.68 31.14 -57.21
N PRO A 180 -37.20 31.81 -56.14
CA PRO A 180 -35.85 31.62 -55.61
C PRO A 180 -35.66 30.22 -55.01
N HIS A 181 -34.40 29.85 -54.75
CA HIS A 181 -34.02 28.49 -54.33
C HIS A 181 -34.34 28.15 -52.87
N SER A 182 -34.81 29.09 -52.04
CA SER A 182 -35.08 28.87 -50.61
C SER A 182 -36.49 29.30 -50.21
N TYR A 183 -37.26 28.39 -49.58
CA TYR A 183 -38.62 28.66 -49.11
C TYR A 183 -38.68 29.83 -48.10
N LYS A 184 -37.68 29.92 -47.20
CA LYS A 184 -37.55 31.05 -46.24
C LYS A 184 -37.40 32.41 -46.93
N GLU A 185 -36.85 32.45 -48.13
CA GLU A 185 -36.72 33.67 -48.92
C GLU A 185 -38.01 34.02 -49.66
N ILE A 186 -38.79 32.99 -50.05
CA ILE A 186 -40.15 33.14 -50.58
C ILE A 186 -41.09 33.72 -49.50
N GLU A 187 -41.04 33.19 -48.26
CA GLU A 187 -41.83 33.74 -47.15
C GLU A 187 -41.46 35.18 -46.82
N ARG A 188 -40.16 35.52 -46.76
CA ARG A 188 -39.73 36.91 -46.51
C ARG A 188 -40.17 37.88 -47.61
N THR A 189 -40.11 37.47 -48.87
CA THR A 189 -40.53 38.31 -50.01
C THR A 189 -42.05 38.47 -50.08
N LEU A 190 -42.83 37.43 -49.75
CA LEU A 190 -44.29 37.51 -49.60
C LEU A 190 -44.68 38.43 -48.43
N ALA A 191 -44.03 38.28 -47.28
CA ALA A 191 -44.28 39.13 -46.09
C ALA A 191 -43.88 40.60 -46.32
N SER A 192 -42.79 40.86 -47.05
CA SER A 192 -42.37 42.22 -47.46
C SER A 192 -43.33 42.83 -48.49
N GLY A 193 -43.80 42.04 -49.46
CA GLY A 193 -44.78 42.47 -50.46
C GLY A 193 -46.16 42.79 -49.86
N TYR A 194 -46.60 42.04 -48.84
CA TYR A 194 -47.84 42.32 -48.11
C TYR A 194 -47.75 43.63 -47.31
N ASN A 195 -46.66 43.85 -46.57
CA ASN A 195 -46.40 45.11 -45.87
C ASN A 195 -46.30 46.31 -46.83
N LYS A 196 -45.72 46.13 -48.02
CA LYS A 196 -45.65 47.19 -49.04
C LYS A 196 -47.01 47.52 -49.65
N LYS A 197 -47.92 46.54 -49.80
CA LYS A 197 -49.32 46.78 -50.21
C LYS A 197 -50.13 47.49 -49.12
N MET A 198 -49.87 47.17 -47.85
CA MET A 198 -50.54 47.82 -46.72
C MET A 198 -50.16 49.32 -46.64
N ASN A 199 -48.89 49.65 -46.84
CA ASN A 199 -48.42 51.05 -46.88
C ASN A 199 -48.87 51.85 -48.12
N PHE A 200 -49.26 51.19 -49.22
CA PHE A 200 -49.79 51.86 -50.42
C PHE A 200 -51.31 52.09 -50.37
N GLY A 201 -52.00 51.51 -49.37
CA GLY A 201 -53.44 51.69 -49.15
C GLY A 201 -53.81 52.83 -48.19
N GLU A 202 -52.82 53.52 -47.60
CA GLU A 202 -53.06 54.61 -46.63
C GLU A 202 -52.87 56.03 -47.23
N TYR A 203 -52.72 56.16 -48.56
CA TYR A 203 -52.60 57.47 -49.23
C TYR A 203 -53.52 57.59 -50.46
N THR A 204 -54.80 57.26 -50.32
CA THR A 204 -55.86 57.73 -51.23
C THR A 204 -57.19 57.79 -50.47
N GLU A 205 -57.36 58.86 -49.70
CA GLU A 205 -58.57 59.69 -49.46
C GLU A 205 -58.42 60.46 -48.14
#